data_AF-A0A7S2GJC9-F1
#
_entry.id   AF-A0A7S2GJC9-F1
#
_cell.length_a   1.000
_cell.length_b   1.000
_cell.length_c   1.000
_cell.angle_alpha   90.00
_cell.angle_beta   90.00
_cell.angle_gamma   90.00
#
_symmetry.space_group_name_H-M   'P 1'
#
loop_
_entity.id
_entity.type
_entity.pdbx_description
1 polymer ?
#
loop_
_entity_poly.entity_id
_entity_poly.type
_entity_poly.pdbx_seq_one_letter_code
_entity_poly.pdbx_strand_id
1 'polypeptide(L)'
;MYDFTPHIDELMRSGLKLETYYAQHLCTPARGALLTGKYPVNIGLQHDVIHVDAPWGLPLDHKLLPEYLQENGYATHMIGKWHLGHFNEQFLPQHRGFDSFFGYLADTQ
;
A
#
# COMPACT_ATOMS: atom_id res chain seq x y z
N MET A 1 -5.03 28.23 -11.83
CA MET A 1 -3.81 28.08 -11.02
C MET A 1 -3.32 26.67 -11.29
N TYR A 2 -2.24 26.51 -12.06
CA TYR A 2 -1.59 25.21 -12.23
C TYR A 2 -0.46 25.17 -11.19
N ASP A 3 -0.47 24.16 -10.33
CA ASP A 3 0.64 23.91 -9.43
C ASP A 3 1.90 23.58 -10.24
N PHE A 4 3.07 24.01 -9.77
CA PHE A 4 4.33 23.81 -10.48
C PHE A 4 4.90 22.41 -10.17
N THR A 5 4.63 21.43 -11.03
CA THR A 5 5.05 20.02 -10.87
C THR A 5 5.84 19.48 -12.08
N PRO A 6 6.96 20.11 -12.46
CA PRO A 6 7.61 19.89 -13.77
C PRO A 6 7.99 18.43 -14.06
N HIS A 7 8.47 17.68 -13.06
CA HIS A 7 8.85 16.28 -13.25
C HIS A 7 7.64 15.34 -13.43
N ILE A 8 6.53 15.62 -12.75
CA ILE A 8 5.30 14.84 -12.92
C ILE A 8 4.66 15.18 -14.27
N ASP A 9 4.72 16.45 -14.68
CA ASP A 9 4.23 16.91 -15.98
C ASP A 9 4.97 16.22 -17.14
N GLU A 10 6.29 16.04 -17.02
CA GLU A 10 7.09 15.30 -17.99
C GLU A 10 6.69 13.81 -18.08
N LEU A 11 6.47 13.15 -16.94
CA LEU A 11 5.97 11.77 -16.91
C LEU A 11 4.58 11.64 -17.56
N MET A 12 3.69 12.61 -17.32
CA MET A 12 2.37 12.62 -17.97
C MET A 12 2.46 12.81 -19.48
N ARG A 13 3.38 13.65 -19.97
CA ARG A 13 3.54 13.93 -21.41
C ARG A 13 4.18 12.77 -22.17
N SER A 14 5.06 12.01 -21.52
CA SER A 14 5.78 10.89 -22.13
C SER A 14 5.10 9.53 -21.91
N GLY A 15 4.12 9.45 -21.01
CA GLY A 15 3.41 8.23 -20.65
C GLY A 15 1.92 8.23 -20.97
N LEU A 16 1.17 7.41 -20.23
CA LEU A 16 -0.29 7.35 -20.28
C LEU A 16 -0.89 8.05 -19.07
N LYS A 17 -1.65 9.12 -19.30
CA LYS A 17 -2.45 9.78 -18.27
C LYS A 17 -3.81 9.09 -18.14
N LEU A 18 -4.14 8.64 -16.93
CA LEU A 18 -5.46 8.11 -16.61
C LEU A 18 -6.39 9.27 -16.24
N GLU A 19 -7.20 9.75 -17.18
CA GLU A 19 -8.19 10.81 -16.94
C GLU A 19 -9.32 10.37 -15.99
N THR A 20 -9.51 9.06 -15.84
CA THR A 20 -10.52 8.48 -14.97
C THR A 20 -9.92 7.28 -14.25
N TYR A 21 -9.41 7.54 -13.04
CA TYR A 21 -8.80 6.55 -12.16
C TYR A 21 -9.39 6.73 -10.75
N TYR A 22 -9.72 5.61 -10.09
CA TYR A 22 -10.38 5.62 -8.79
C TYR A 22 -9.59 4.79 -7.78
N ALA A 23 -9.60 5.26 -6.54
CA ALA A 23 -9.10 4.54 -5.37
C ALA A 23 -10.08 4.72 -4.20
N GLN A 24 -9.85 4.01 -3.11
CA GLN A 24 -10.60 4.25 -1.88
C GLN A 24 -10.23 5.61 -1.27
N HIS A 25 -11.17 6.22 -0.57
CA HIS A 25 -11.02 7.55 0.01
C HIS A 25 -10.14 7.60 1.28
N LEU A 26 -9.81 6.46 1.88
CA LEU A 26 -8.98 6.35 3.09
C LEU A 26 -7.70 5.55 2.85
N CYS A 27 -6.69 5.82 3.70
CA CYS A 27 -5.34 5.25 3.57
C CYS A 27 -5.31 3.72 3.60
N THR A 28 -5.74 3.10 4.70
CA THR A 28 -5.71 1.64 4.88
C THR A 28 -6.54 0.92 3.81
N PRO A 29 -7.80 1.31 3.54
CA PRO A 29 -8.58 0.63 2.50
C PRO A 29 -7.94 0.76 1.10
N ALA A 30 -7.38 1.92 0.75
CA ALA A 30 -6.75 2.12 -0.55
C ALA A 30 -5.48 1.27 -0.71
N ARG A 31 -4.63 1.23 0.31
CA ARG A 31 -3.38 0.45 0.31
C ARG A 31 -3.66 -1.05 0.31
N GLY A 32 -4.65 -1.48 1.09
CA GLY A 32 -5.09 -2.87 1.12
C GLY A 32 -5.62 -3.32 -0.23
N ALA A 33 -6.45 -2.49 -0.87
CA ALA A 33 -6.96 -2.78 -2.21
C ALA A 33 -5.84 -2.82 -3.26
N LEU A 34 -4.88 -1.89 -3.21
CA LEU A 34 -3.73 -1.86 -4.11
C LEU A 34 -2.88 -3.13 -4.02
N LEU A 35 -2.55 -3.58 -2.81
CA LEU A 35 -1.63 -4.70 -2.62
C LEU A 35 -2.30 -6.07 -2.73
N THR A 36 -3.60 -6.18 -2.44
CA THR A 36 -4.33 -7.46 -2.57
C THR A 36 -5.03 -7.63 -3.91
N GLY A 37 -5.30 -6.53 -4.63
CA GLY A 37 -6.18 -6.52 -5.81
C GLY A 37 -7.66 -6.77 -5.48
N LYS A 38 -8.07 -6.64 -4.21
CA LYS A 38 -9.42 -6.94 -3.74
C LYS A 38 -10.12 -5.69 -3.18
N TYR A 39 -11.45 -5.67 -3.25
CA TYR A 39 -12.23 -4.63 -2.57
C TYR A 39 -12.03 -4.72 -1.04
N PRO A 40 -11.95 -3.58 -0.32
CA PRO A 40 -11.74 -3.56 1.14
C PRO A 40 -12.75 -4.40 1.93
N VAL A 41 -14.00 -4.46 1.45
CA VAL A 41 -15.08 -5.26 2.05
C VAL A 41 -14.79 -6.76 2.06
N ASN A 42 -13.94 -7.25 1.16
CA ASN A 42 -13.58 -8.67 1.04
C ASN A 42 -12.32 -9.03 1.83
N ILE A 43 -11.68 -8.05 2.46
CA ILE A 43 -10.40 -8.21 3.17
C ILE A 43 -10.47 -7.60 4.59
N GLY A 44 -11.68 -7.26 5.06
CA GLY A 44 -11.91 -6.73 6.41
C GLY A 44 -11.47 -5.29 6.65
N LEU A 45 -11.22 -4.50 5.59
CA LEU A 45 -10.71 -3.13 5.67
C LEU A 45 -11.74 -2.06 5.26
N GLN A 46 -13.03 -2.33 5.42
CA GLN A 46 -14.09 -1.44 4.91
C GLN A 46 -14.47 -0.26 5.82
N HIS A 47 -14.13 -0.30 7.10
CA HIS A 47 -14.70 0.63 8.09
C HIS A 47 -13.87 1.89 8.30
N ASP A 48 -12.61 1.74 8.72
CA ASP A 48 -11.71 2.85 9.09
C ASP A 48 -10.25 2.48 8.80
N VAL A 49 -9.34 3.39 9.10
CA VAL A 49 -7.89 3.16 9.08
C VAL A 49 -7.41 2.33 10.27
N ILE A 50 -6.24 1.71 10.12
CA ILE A 50 -5.59 0.99 11.21
C ILE A 50 -4.82 1.98 12.08
N HIS A 51 -5.33 2.26 13.27
CA HIS A 51 -4.70 3.12 14.26
C HIS A 51 -3.42 2.49 14.86
N VAL A 52 -2.59 3.31 15.50
CA VAL A 52 -1.29 2.89 16.06
C VAL A 52 -1.43 1.78 17.11
N ASP A 53 -2.49 1.83 17.90
CA ASP A 53 -2.79 0.89 18.98
C ASP A 53 -3.68 -0.28 18.54
N ALA A 54 -4.03 -0.36 17.25
CA ALA A 54 -4.93 -1.39 16.74
C ALA A 54 -4.30 -2.79 16.84
N PRO A 55 -4.94 -3.76 17.52
CA PRO A 55 -4.45 -5.14 17.63
C PRO A 55 -4.81 -5.98 16.39
N TRP A 56 -4.89 -5.34 15.22
CA TRP A 56 -5.32 -5.96 13.97
C TRP A 56 -4.64 -5.29 12.76
N GLY A 57 -4.70 -5.95 11.62
CA GLY A 57 -4.09 -5.50 10.37
C GLY A 57 -4.67 -6.23 9.17
N LEU A 58 -4.08 -6.02 7.98
CA LEU A 58 -4.49 -6.72 6.78
C LEU A 58 -4.32 -8.25 6.99
N PRO A 59 -5.38 -9.07 6.83
CA PRO A 59 -5.32 -10.51 7.05
C PRO A 59 -4.14 -11.20 6.34
N LEU A 60 -3.56 -12.19 7.01
CA LEU A 60 -2.34 -12.89 6.56
C LEU A 60 -2.61 -13.97 5.51
N ASP A 61 -3.87 -14.38 5.33
CA ASP A 61 -4.32 -15.31 4.28
C ASP A 61 -4.45 -14.64 2.90
N HIS A 62 -4.15 -13.35 2.80
CA HIS A 62 -4.09 -12.63 1.54
C HIS A 62 -2.65 -12.45 1.09
N LYS A 63 -2.32 -13.18 0.03
CA LYS A 63 -1.09 -12.98 -0.73
C LYS A 63 -1.10 -11.63 -1.44
N LEU A 64 -0.02 -10.87 -1.27
CA LEU A 64 0.13 -9.51 -1.76
C LEU A 64 0.91 -9.45 -3.07
N LEU A 65 0.72 -8.37 -3.82
CA LEU A 65 1.47 -8.02 -5.03
C LEU A 65 2.99 -8.30 -4.94
N PRO A 66 3.72 -7.83 -3.91
CA PRO A 66 5.16 -8.12 -3.79
C PRO A 66 5.46 -9.62 -3.68
N GLU A 67 4.63 -10.44 -3.03
CA GLU A 67 4.84 -11.89 -2.95
C GLU A 67 4.70 -12.55 -4.34
N TYR A 68 3.72 -12.12 -5.15
CA TYR A 68 3.61 -12.57 -6.54
C TYR A 68 4.83 -12.16 -7.36
N LEU A 69 5.36 -10.96 -7.18
CA LEU A 69 6.55 -10.48 -7.90
C LEU A 69 7.80 -11.26 -7.47
N GLN A 70 7.98 -11.51 -6.18
CA GLN A 70 9.13 -12.24 -5.64
C GLN A 70 9.19 -13.67 -6.19
N GLU A 71 8.05 -14.37 -6.28
CA GLU A 71 7.96 -15.70 -6.91
C GLU A 71 8.37 -15.70 -8.39
N ASN A 72 8.31 -14.54 -9.05
CA ASN A 72 8.73 -14.35 -10.44
C ASN A 72 10.15 -13.75 -10.55
N GLY A 73 10.94 -13.79 -9.47
CA GLY A 73 12.35 -13.40 -9.47
C GLY A 73 12.61 -11.88 -9.38
N TYR A 74 11.60 -11.09 -8.99
CA TYR A 74 11.78 -9.67 -8.73
C TYR A 74 12.37 -9.41 -7.35
N ALA A 75 13.26 -8.43 -7.25
CA ALA A 75 13.64 -7.82 -5.98
C ALA A 75 12.56 -6.81 -5.54
N THR A 76 12.07 -6.93 -4.32
CA THR A 76 10.92 -6.15 -3.83
C THR A 76 11.33 -5.17 -2.73
N HIS A 77 11.20 -3.87 -3.02
CA HIS A 77 11.60 -2.83 -2.07
C HIS A 77 10.43 -1.86 -1.81
N MET A 78 10.14 -1.61 -0.54
CA MET A 78 9.14 -0.62 -0.13
C MET A 78 9.79 0.57 0.57
N ILE A 79 9.44 1.78 0.14
CA ILE A 79 9.90 3.04 0.74
C ILE A 79 8.69 3.87 1.15
N GLY A 80 8.64 4.32 2.40
CA GLY A 80 7.60 5.21 2.93
C GLY A 80 6.57 4.53 3.84
N LYS A 81 5.31 4.95 3.73
CA LYS A 81 4.23 4.60 4.66
C LYS A 81 3.65 3.21 4.41
N TRP A 82 3.57 2.37 5.45
CA TRP A 82 2.92 1.04 5.39
C TRP A 82 1.39 1.10 5.60
N HIS A 83 0.95 1.35 6.84
CA HIS A 83 -0.45 1.54 7.25
C HIS A 83 -1.39 0.34 7.01
N LEU A 84 -0.86 -0.89 7.10
CA LEU A 84 -1.62 -2.15 6.97
C LEU A 84 -1.47 -3.09 8.17
N GLY A 85 -1.14 -2.53 9.34
CA GLY A 85 -0.96 -3.27 10.60
C GLY A 85 0.51 -3.41 10.98
N HIS A 86 0.80 -3.35 12.27
CA HIS A 86 2.16 -3.48 12.82
C HIS A 86 2.19 -3.98 14.26
N PHE A 87 1.08 -4.52 14.76
CA PHE A 87 0.95 -4.97 16.16
C PHE A 87 1.78 -6.23 16.48
N ASN A 88 2.25 -6.95 15.45
CA ASN A 88 3.28 -7.98 15.57
C ASN A 88 4.10 -8.10 14.27
N GLU A 89 5.19 -8.87 14.32
CA GLU A 89 6.15 -9.00 13.21
C GLU A 89 5.53 -9.47 11.88
N GLN A 90 4.52 -10.36 11.92
CA GLN A 90 3.88 -10.90 10.71
C GLN A 90 3.19 -9.82 9.87
N PHE A 91 2.86 -8.68 10.47
CA PHE A 91 2.22 -7.55 9.77
C PHE A 91 3.21 -6.54 9.21
N LEU A 92 4.51 -6.68 9.48
CA LEU A 92 5.53 -5.77 8.94
C LEU A 92 5.78 -6.03 7.45
N PRO A 93 6.15 -5.01 6.64
CA PRO A 93 6.36 -5.15 5.20
C PRO A 93 7.30 -6.31 4.80
N GLN A 94 8.36 -6.53 5.58
CA GLN A 94 9.34 -7.59 5.32
C GLN A 94 8.75 -9.00 5.45
N HIS A 95 7.71 -9.16 6.26
CA HIS A 95 6.96 -10.41 6.40
C HIS A 95 5.77 -10.49 5.44
N ARG A 96 5.64 -9.52 4.53
CA ARG A 96 4.53 -9.36 3.59
C ARG A 96 5.01 -9.24 2.13
N GLY A 97 6.17 -9.84 1.84
CA GLY A 97 6.72 -9.99 0.48
C GLY A 97 7.76 -8.97 0.06
N PHE A 98 8.14 -8.01 0.91
CA PHE A 98 9.20 -7.04 0.60
C PHE A 98 10.57 -7.49 1.13
N ASP A 99 11.58 -7.61 0.25
CA ASP A 99 12.96 -7.90 0.64
C ASP A 99 13.57 -6.80 1.52
N SER A 100 13.20 -5.53 1.28
CA SER A 100 13.60 -4.41 2.14
C SER A 100 12.49 -3.38 2.36
N PHE A 101 12.54 -2.74 3.53
CA PHE A 101 11.64 -1.64 3.87
C PHE A 101 12.40 -0.50 4.54
N PHE A 102 12.11 0.73 4.11
CA PHE A 102 12.57 1.96 4.76
C PHE A 102 11.42 2.96 4.87
N GLY A 103 10.96 3.25 6.09
CA GLY A 103 9.86 4.17 6.30
C GLY A 103 9.18 4.01 7.65
N TYR A 104 7.89 4.33 7.71
CA TYR A 104 7.10 4.33 8.94
C TYR A 104 5.83 3.49 8.80
N LEU A 105 5.42 2.87 9.91
CA LEU A 105 4.43 1.79 9.91
C LEU A 105 2.99 2.29 10.02
N ALA A 106 2.77 3.39 10.72
CA ALA A 106 1.48 4.04 10.94
C ALA A 106 1.67 5.55 11.08
N ASP A 107 0.58 6.32 11.05
CA ASP A 107 0.66 7.76 11.30
C ASP A 107 1.20 8.02 12.71
N THR A 108 2.19 8.90 12.82
CA THR A 108 2.60 9.46 14.11
C THR A 108 1.48 10.36 14.61
N GLN A 109 1.04 10.15 15.87
CA GLN A 109 0.19 11.11 16.57
C GLN A 109 0.89 12.47 16.68
#